data_AF-A0A1I2PMR5-F1
#
_entry.id   AF-A0A1I2PMR5-F1
#
_cell.length_a   1.000
_cell.length_b   1.000
_cell.length_c   1.000
_cell.angle_alpha   90.00
_cell.angle_beta   90.00
_cell.angle_gamma   90.00
#
_symmetry.space_group_name_H-M   'P 1'
#
loop_
_entity.id
_entity.type
_entity.pdbx_description
1 polymer ?
#
loop_
_entity_poly.entity_id
_entity_poly.type
_entity_poly.pdbx_seq_one_letter_code
_entity_poly.pdbx_strand_id
1 'polypeptide(L)'
;MRGHTFAIEMRPTIAAILLLLLTLQVTYKGIVFSSYFANKAYIAAVLCENRDRPELECEGKCYLKNQLQKADAPESNASGLSLKLEISPFTAPTIFWSPLLPAKPETTLYYTFSSGAYLSAYLSDCFHPPRI
;
A
#
# COMPACT_ATOMS: atom_id res chain seq x y z
N MET A 1 35.49 24.40 3.40
CA MET A 1 34.03 24.40 3.14
C MET A 1 33.64 23.50 1.96
N ARG A 2 34.14 22.26 1.89
CA ARG A 2 33.88 21.33 0.78
C ARG A 2 33.13 20.05 1.21
N GLY A 3 32.94 19.86 2.52
CA GLY A 3 32.22 18.71 3.09
C GLY A 3 30.70 18.91 3.24
N HIS A 4 30.22 20.15 3.43
CA HIS A 4 28.79 20.42 3.61
C HIS A 4 28.00 20.37 2.29
N THR A 5 28.62 20.73 1.17
CA THR A 5 28.00 20.66 -0.17
C THR A 5 27.81 19.22 -0.65
N PHE A 6 28.67 18.29 -0.25
CA PHE A 6 28.55 16.87 -0.63
C PHE A 6 27.32 16.20 0.00
N ALA A 7 27.00 16.54 1.26
CA ALA A 7 25.82 16.00 1.95
C ALA A 7 24.48 16.52 1.40
N ILE A 8 24.47 17.70 0.76
CA ILE A 8 23.27 18.34 0.21
C ILE A 8 22.89 17.71 -1.15
N GLU A 9 23.88 17.41 -2.00
CA GLU A 9 23.70 16.72 -3.30
C GLU A 9 23.39 15.22 -3.13
N MET A 10 23.82 14.60 -2.03
CA MET A 10 23.56 13.17 -1.76
C MET A 10 22.09 12.87 -1.43
N ARG A 11 21.33 13.82 -0.90
CA ARG A 11 19.92 13.59 -0.52
C ARG A 11 18.98 13.33 -1.72
N PRO A 12 18.97 14.17 -2.77
CA PRO A 12 18.12 13.91 -3.94
C PRO A 12 18.61 12.71 -4.76
N THR A 13 19.92 12.46 -4.81
CA THR A 13 20.48 11.31 -5.55
C THR A 13 20.13 9.99 -4.88
N ILE A 14 20.25 9.89 -3.55
CA ILE A 14 19.80 8.72 -2.80
C ILE A 14 18.29 8.51 -2.98
N ALA A 15 17.48 9.57 -2.90
CA ALA A 15 16.05 9.48 -3.13
C ALA A 15 15.71 9.01 -4.56
N ALA A 16 16.42 9.52 -5.57
CA ALA A 16 16.25 9.10 -6.96
C ALA A 16 16.65 7.64 -7.19
N ILE A 17 17.76 7.19 -6.59
CA ILE A 17 18.19 5.79 -6.63
C ILE A 17 17.15 4.89 -5.94
N LEU A 18 16.64 5.30 -4.77
CA LEU A 18 15.62 4.55 -4.05
C LEU A 18 14.32 4.43 -4.87
N LEU A 19 13.89 5.54 -5.49
CA LEU A 19 12.72 5.58 -6.37
C LEU A 19 12.91 4.70 -7.60
N LEU A 20 14.09 4.74 -8.23
CA LEU A 20 14.43 3.89 -9.36
C LEU A 20 14.34 2.41 -8.97
N LEU A 21 14.93 2.02 -7.83
CA LEU A 21 14.88 0.64 -7.34
C LEU A 21 13.45 0.15 -7.07
N LEU A 22 12.59 1.01 -6.50
CA LEU A 22 11.18 0.69 -6.27
C LEU A 22 10.41 0.49 -7.59
N THR A 23 10.63 1.35 -8.58
CA THR A 23 9.96 1.23 -9.90
C THR A 23 10.46 0.02 -10.70
N LEU A 24 11.73 -0.35 -10.55
CA LEU A 24 12.31 -1.52 -11.22
C LEU A 24 11.58 -2.81 -10.82
N GLN A 25 11.20 -2.93 -9.54
CA GLN A 25 10.45 -4.08 -9.01
C GLN A 25 9.05 -4.22 -9.63
N VAL A 26 8.43 -3.14 -10.09
CA VAL A 26 7.10 -3.19 -10.73
C VAL A 26 7.22 -3.40 -12.25
N THR A 27 8.36 -3.01 -12.83
CA THR A 27 8.58 -3.01 -14.29
C THR A 27 8.65 -4.41 -14.89
N TYR A 28 9.11 -5.43 -14.14
CA TYR A 28 9.22 -6.79 -14.69
C TYR A 28 7.86 -7.34 -15.17
N LYS A 29 6.76 -7.08 -14.47
CA LYS A 29 5.41 -7.48 -14.91
C LYS A 29 5.02 -6.77 -16.20
N GLY A 30 5.38 -5.49 -16.32
CA GLY A 30 5.19 -4.72 -17.54
C GLY A 30 5.89 -5.33 -18.74
N ILE A 31 7.10 -5.87 -18.56
CA ILE A 31 7.84 -6.58 -19.61
C ILE A 31 7.08 -7.84 -20.06
N VAL A 32 6.57 -8.65 -19.12
CA VAL A 32 5.78 -9.85 -19.45
C VAL A 32 4.55 -9.48 -20.28
N PHE A 33 3.78 -8.47 -19.86
CA PHE A 33 2.63 -8.00 -20.62
C PHE A 33 3.02 -7.47 -22.01
N SER A 34 4.07 -6.66 -22.11
CA SER A 34 4.53 -6.10 -23.38
C SER A 34 4.95 -7.20 -24.37
N SER A 35 5.69 -8.21 -23.91
CA SER A 35 6.12 -9.34 -24.73
C SER A 35 4.94 -10.19 -25.21
N TYR A 36 3.89 -10.31 -24.40
CA TYR A 36 2.65 -10.98 -24.77
C TYR A 36 1.92 -10.23 -25.89
N PHE A 37 1.74 -8.91 -25.77
CA PHE A 37 1.08 -8.13 -26.83
C PHE A 37 1.90 -8.06 -28.11
N ALA A 38 3.23 -7.93 -28.01
CA ALA A 38 4.11 -7.90 -29.17
C ALA A 38 4.08 -9.20 -29.99
N ASN A 39 3.86 -10.35 -29.34
CA ASN A 39 3.90 -11.67 -29.98
C ASN A 39 2.59 -12.47 -29.81
N LYS A 40 1.45 -11.80 -29.64
CA LYS A 40 0.17 -12.44 -29.28
C LYS A 40 -0.21 -13.57 -30.25
N ALA A 41 -0.03 -13.36 -31.55
CA ALA A 41 -0.34 -14.35 -32.58
C ALA A 41 0.50 -15.63 -32.45
N TYR A 42 1.81 -15.48 -32.24
CA TYR A 42 2.71 -16.61 -32.02
C TYR A 42 2.37 -17.36 -30.73
N ILE A 43 2.08 -16.63 -29.64
CA ILE A 43 1.71 -17.22 -28.36
C ILE A 43 0.42 -18.03 -28.49
N ALA A 44 -0.59 -17.47 -29.16
CA ALA A 44 -1.87 -18.16 -29.39
C ALA A 44 -1.70 -19.44 -30.23
N ALA A 45 -0.84 -19.42 -31.26
CA ALA A 45 -0.67 -20.55 -32.18
C ALA A 45 0.25 -21.66 -31.62
N VAL A 46 1.31 -21.30 -30.89
CA VAL A 46 2.40 -22.23 -30.55
C VAL A 46 2.48 -22.55 -29.06
N LEU A 47 2.21 -21.56 -28.18
CA LEU A 47 2.41 -21.68 -26.73
C LEU A 47 1.11 -21.92 -25.96
N CYS A 48 -0.04 -21.61 -26.55
CA CYS A 48 -1.36 -21.80 -25.94
C CYS A 48 -1.68 -23.30 -25.80
N GLU A 49 -2.06 -23.73 -24.59
CA GLU A 49 -2.55 -25.10 -24.35
C GLU A 49 -3.98 -25.31 -24.89
N ASN A 50 -4.78 -24.24 -24.99
CA ASN A 50 -6.17 -24.27 -25.45
C ASN A 50 -6.29 -23.92 -26.95
N ARG A 51 -5.23 -24.11 -27.74
CA ARG A 51 -5.22 -23.77 -29.17
C ARG A 51 -6.25 -24.57 -29.99
N ASP A 52 -6.57 -25.78 -29.53
CA ASP A 52 -7.51 -26.70 -30.17
C ASP A 52 -8.98 -26.46 -29.76
N ARG A 53 -9.22 -25.47 -28.89
CA ARG A 53 -10.54 -25.10 -28.36
C ARG A 53 -10.86 -23.63 -28.67
N PRO A 54 -11.12 -23.29 -29.95
CA PRO A 54 -11.38 -21.91 -30.36
C PRO A 54 -12.61 -21.32 -29.68
N GLU A 55 -13.56 -22.14 -29.23
CA GLU A 55 -14.76 -21.73 -28.49
C GLU A 55 -14.45 -21.05 -27.14
N LEU A 56 -13.25 -21.21 -26.60
CA LEU A 56 -12.83 -20.62 -25.33
C LEU A 56 -12.25 -19.20 -25.47
N GLU A 57 -12.02 -18.73 -26.70
CA GLU A 57 -11.47 -17.38 -26.98
C GLU A 57 -10.22 -17.06 -26.10
N CYS A 58 -9.39 -18.08 -25.89
CA CYS A 58 -8.26 -18.01 -24.96
C CYS A 58 -7.17 -17.08 -25.49
N GLU A 59 -6.86 -17.14 -26.78
CA GLU A 59 -5.87 -16.26 -27.44
C GLU A 59 -4.48 -16.21 -26.76
N GLY A 60 -4.07 -17.28 -26.07
CA GLY A 60 -2.80 -17.31 -25.33
C GLY A 60 -2.85 -16.70 -23.91
N LYS A 61 -4.03 -16.33 -23.39
CA LYS A 61 -4.23 -15.83 -22.01
C LYS A 61 -3.78 -16.84 -20.95
N CYS A 62 -3.89 -18.15 -21.22
CA CYS A 62 -3.39 -19.19 -20.31
C CYS A 62 -1.87 -19.11 -20.10
N TYR A 63 -1.12 -18.88 -21.18
CA TYR A 63 0.33 -18.71 -21.13
C TYR A 63 0.70 -17.45 -20.33
N LEU A 64 0.03 -16.31 -20.61
CA LEU A 64 0.25 -15.07 -19.87
C LEU A 64 0.01 -15.26 -18.37
N LYS A 65 -1.09 -15.92 -18.00
CA LYS A 65 -1.42 -16.21 -16.60
C LYS A 65 -0.31 -17.05 -15.94
N ASN A 66 0.18 -18.09 -16.60
CA ASN A 66 1.24 -18.93 -16.07
C ASN A 66 2.56 -18.14 -15.86
N GLN A 67 2.93 -17.29 -16.81
CA GLN A 67 4.13 -16.44 -16.68
C GLN A 67 4.03 -15.44 -15.53
N LEU A 68 2.83 -14.85 -15.32
CA LEU A 68 2.59 -13.97 -14.17
C LEU A 68 2.66 -14.73 -12.84
N GLN A 69 2.07 -15.93 -12.78
CA GLN A 69 2.13 -16.77 -11.57
C GLN A 69 3.55 -17.18 -11.21
N LYS A 70 4.40 -17.49 -12.20
CA LYS A 70 5.82 -17.79 -11.95
C LYS A 70 6.57 -16.59 -11.41
N ALA A 71 6.21 -15.39 -11.84
CA ALA A 71 6.86 -14.16 -11.39
C ALA A 71 6.34 -13.69 -10.01
N ASP A 72 5.14 -14.13 -9.62
CA ASP A 72 4.57 -13.95 -8.28
C ASP A 72 4.89 -15.10 -7.32
N ALA A 73 5.46 -16.20 -7.82
CA ALA A 73 5.84 -17.32 -6.97
C ALA A 73 6.91 -16.83 -5.99
N PRO A 74 6.71 -17.01 -4.66
CA PRO A 74 7.72 -16.64 -3.69
C PRO A 74 8.97 -17.46 -4.00
N GLU A 75 10.04 -16.77 -4.39
CA GLU A 75 11.38 -17.32 -4.47
C GLU A 75 11.62 -18.02 -3.12
N SER A 76 11.62 -19.35 -3.06
CA SER A 76 11.68 -20.08 -1.78
C SER A 76 13.00 -19.89 -1.01
N ASN A 77 13.85 -18.97 -1.46
CA ASN A 77 15.18 -18.66 -0.92
C ASN A 77 15.45 -17.15 -0.77
N ALA A 78 14.47 -16.27 -0.95
CA ALA A 78 14.61 -14.87 -0.59
C ALA A 78 13.78 -14.60 0.66
N SER A 79 14.46 -14.38 1.78
CA SER A 79 13.88 -13.83 3.01
C SER A 79 13.38 -12.41 2.73
N GLY A 80 12.25 -12.30 2.02
CA GLY A 80 11.52 -11.07 1.84
C GLY A 80 11.03 -10.61 3.21
N LEU A 81 11.37 -9.38 3.57
CA LEU A 81 10.90 -8.72 4.78
C LEU A 81 9.37 -8.74 4.78
N SER A 82 8.78 -9.74 5.43
CA SER A 82 7.35 -9.79 5.71
C SER A 82 7.07 -8.70 6.74
N LEU A 83 6.82 -7.48 6.28
CA LEU A 83 6.32 -6.41 7.12
C LEU A 83 4.90 -6.78 7.54
N LYS A 84 4.79 -7.58 8.60
CA LYS A 84 3.53 -7.86 9.28
C LYS A 84 3.11 -6.56 9.97
N LEU A 85 2.49 -5.67 9.21
CA LEU A 85 1.88 -4.47 9.74
C LEU A 85 0.59 -4.89 10.45
N GLU A 86 0.70 -5.20 11.75
CA GLU A 86 -0.47 -5.34 12.60
C GLU A 86 -1.09 -3.94 12.76
N ILE A 87 -2.02 -3.62 11.87
CA ILE A 87 -2.86 -2.43 12.00
C ILE A 87 -3.83 -2.73 13.14
N SER A 88 -3.48 -2.26 14.35
CA SER A 88 -4.38 -2.25 15.50
C SER A 88 -5.62 -1.42 15.15
N PRO A 89 -6.86 -1.94 15.31
CA PRO A 89 -8.08 -1.25 14.91
C PRO A 89 -8.49 -0.11 15.87
N PHE A 90 -7.61 0.32 16.77
CA PHE A 90 -7.95 1.24 17.85
C PHE A 90 -8.24 2.68 17.40
N THR A 91 -8.01 3.03 16.13
CA THR A 91 -8.35 4.35 15.59
C THR A 91 -9.48 4.26 14.58
N ALA A 92 -10.62 3.69 14.96
CA ALA A 92 -11.87 4.05 14.31
C ALA A 92 -12.36 5.35 14.97
N PRO A 93 -12.30 6.53 14.31
CA PRO A 93 -12.97 7.70 14.84
C PRO A 93 -14.46 7.38 14.86
N THR A 94 -15.05 7.24 16.05
CA THR A 94 -16.49 7.19 16.19
C THR A 94 -17.02 8.53 15.69
N ILE A 95 -17.65 8.53 14.52
CA ILE A 95 -18.29 9.72 13.98
C ILE A 95 -19.53 9.95 14.86
N PHE A 96 -19.36 10.76 15.90
CA PHE A 96 -20.44 11.18 16.75
C PHE A 96 -21.21 12.29 16.02
N TRP A 97 -22.32 11.91 15.39
CA TRP A 97 -23.24 12.88 14.78
C TRP A 97 -23.92 13.67 15.89
N SER A 98 -23.47 14.91 16.09
CA SER A 98 -24.16 15.89 16.93
C SER A 98 -25.27 16.55 16.11
N PRO A 99 -26.51 16.64 16.62
CA PRO A 99 -27.55 17.42 15.97
C PRO A 99 -27.20 18.91 16.06
N LEU A 100 -27.19 19.59 14.91
CA LEU A 100 -27.02 21.05 14.82
C LEU A 100 -28.13 21.73 15.63
N LEU A 101 -27.75 22.39 16.73
CA LEU A 101 -28.57 23.44 17.33
C LEU A 101 -28.45 24.70 16.46
N PRO A 102 -29.56 25.37 16.10
CA PRO A 102 -29.51 26.58 15.28
C PRO A 102 -28.82 27.70 16.07
N ALA A 103 -27.72 28.20 15.51
CA ALA A 103 -26.90 29.26 16.06
C ALA A 103 -27.70 30.57 16.20
N LYS A 104 -27.68 31.18 17.39
CA LYS A 104 -27.90 32.62 17.54
C LYS A 104 -26.54 33.31 17.37
N PRO A 105 -26.42 34.33 16.50
CA PRO A 105 -25.14 34.94 16.20
C PRO A 105 -24.74 35.96 17.27
N GLU A 106 -23.43 36.23 17.30
CA GLU A 106 -22.71 37.21 18.12
C GLU A 106 -22.03 36.65 19.38
N THR A 107 -20.83 36.09 19.17
CA THR A 107 -19.70 36.28 20.10
C THR A 107 -18.40 35.87 19.42
N THR A 108 -17.52 36.85 19.24
CA THR A 108 -16.17 36.70 18.70
C THR A 108 -15.34 35.78 19.61
N LEU A 109 -15.03 34.56 19.16
CA LEU A 109 -14.20 33.62 19.93
C LEU A 109 -12.77 33.65 19.41
N TYR A 110 -11.88 34.22 20.22
CA TYR A 110 -10.44 34.12 20.04
C TYR A 110 -10.00 32.65 20.16
N TYR A 111 -9.39 32.12 19.10
CA TYR A 111 -8.76 30.80 19.16
C TYR A 111 -7.46 30.91 19.96
N THR A 112 -7.47 30.47 21.21
CA THR A 112 -6.24 30.16 21.92
C THR A 112 -5.87 28.71 21.62
N PHE A 113 -4.75 28.53 20.92
CA PHE A 113 -4.11 27.23 20.74
C PHE A 113 -3.51 26.81 22.08
N SER A 114 -4.21 25.93 22.80
CA SER A 114 -3.65 25.27 24.00
C SER A 114 -3.01 23.95 23.58
N SER A 115 -1.68 23.95 23.48
CA SER A 115 -0.89 22.73 23.36
C SER A 115 -1.00 21.93 24.65
N GLY A 116 -1.67 20.78 24.60
CA GLY A 116 -1.56 19.73 25.62
C GLY A 116 -2.37 19.97 26.89
N ALA A 117 -3.65 19.60 26.87
CA ALA A 117 -4.38 19.27 28.09
C ALA A 117 -4.80 17.79 28.02
N TYR A 118 -3.87 16.91 28.41
CA TYR A 118 -4.23 15.58 28.87
C TYR A 118 -4.91 15.74 30.23
N LEU A 119 -6.23 15.69 30.27
CA LEU A 119 -6.94 15.48 31.53
C LEU A 119 -7.26 13.98 31.61
N SER A 120 -6.28 13.22 32.12
CA SER A 120 -6.54 11.90 32.65
C SER A 120 -7.35 12.11 33.93
N ALA A 121 -8.67 12.20 33.81
CA ALA A 121 -9.56 11.96 34.93
C ALA A 121 -9.40 10.49 35.31
N TYR A 122 -8.41 10.21 36.14
CA TYR A 122 -8.26 8.96 36.86
C TYR A 122 -9.46 8.84 37.80
N LEU A 123 -10.59 8.39 37.26
CA LEU A 123 -11.65 7.84 38.07
C LEU A 123 -11.13 6.50 38.54
N SER A 124 -10.63 6.47 39.78
CA SER A 124 -10.46 5.25 40.56
C SER A 124 -11.83 4.64 40.78
N ASP A 125 -12.41 4.06 39.74
CA ASP A 125 -13.45 3.08 39.98
C ASP A 125 -12.77 1.73 40.14
N CYS A 126 -12.95 1.16 41.33
CA CYS A 126 -12.29 -0.02 41.82
C CYS A 126 -12.56 -1.22 40.90
N PHE A 127 -11.62 -1.52 40.01
CA PHE A 127 -11.65 -2.74 39.21
C PHE A 127 -11.43 -3.96 40.11
N HIS A 128 -12.51 -4.52 40.65
CA HIS A 128 -12.47 -5.84 41.26
C HIS A 128 -12.97 -6.87 40.24
N PRO A 129 -12.22 -7.95 40.00
CA PRO A 129 -12.71 -9.03 39.17
C PRO A 129 -13.87 -9.76 39.87
N PRO A 130 -14.80 -10.36 39.11
CA PRO A 130 -15.85 -11.19 39.71
C PRO A 130 -15.19 -12.38 40.43
N ARG A 131 -15.60 -12.60 41.68
CA ARG A 131 -15.32 -13.86 42.36
C ARG A 131 -16.33 -14.89 41.88
N ILE A 132 -15.79 -16.00 41.37
CA ILE A 132 -16.42 -17.29 41.05
C ILE A 132 -17.73 -17.56 41.81
#